data_AF-A0A399ESQ8-F1
#
_entry.id   AF-A0A399ESQ8-F1
#
_cell.length_a   1.000
_cell.length_b   1.000
_cell.length_c   1.000
_cell.angle_alpha   90.00
_cell.angle_beta   90.00
_cell.angle_gamma   90.00
#
_symmetry.space_group_name_H-M   'P 1'
#
loop_
_entity.id
_entity.type
_entity.pdbx_description
1 polymer ?
#
loop_
_entity_poly.entity_id
_entity_poly.type
_entity_poly.pdbx_seq_one_letter_code
_entity_poly.pdbx_strand_id
1 'polypeptide(L)'
;MRLIPEPNPPRLRVLWVSLGAIAVALLIAGVVFAAYGLSPLEAYGTMLRGTLTDWKGLSEVLRRTIPLLLVGAGLTLAFRAQFFNIGAEGQILMGAIAGGGVALFLPLPPLLSLPAMFVAGLLLGGAWALLAAWLRSRLGVNEILSTLMLNYVAQYILIYLINGPWKGQNVRGFLYSDEFAPYEQLPTLPGTLVHWPTLVLGIVLALALQVLLTRTTLGYELRVVGENPGAARYAGISISKVVLIMALITGGLAGLAGVASIAAKARPPRVWPTAKSAP
;
A
#
# COMPACT_ATOMS: atom_id res chain seq x y z
N MET A 1 -16.42 38.38 7.81
CA MET A 1 -17.33 37.21 7.84
C MET A 1 -16.79 36.22 8.87
N ARG A 2 -17.54 35.92 9.94
CA ARG A 2 -17.20 34.81 10.85
C ARG A 2 -17.75 33.53 10.23
N LEU A 3 -16.88 32.58 9.90
CA LEU A 3 -17.28 31.26 9.44
C LEU A 3 -17.80 30.49 10.67
N ILE A 4 -19.12 30.34 10.79
CA ILE A 4 -19.75 29.55 11.84
C ILE A 4 -19.88 28.11 11.29
N PRO A 5 -19.29 27.09 11.94
CA PRO A 5 -19.48 25.71 11.53
C PRO A 5 -20.97 25.34 11.65
N GLU A 6 -21.58 24.89 10.56
CA GLU A 6 -22.91 24.28 10.61
C GLU A 6 -22.75 22.79 10.97
N PRO A 7 -23.28 22.34 12.12
CA PRO A 7 -23.10 20.96 12.57
C PRO A 7 -23.87 19.94 11.73
N ASN A 8 -24.87 20.37 10.95
CA ASN A 8 -25.65 19.47 10.10
C ASN A 8 -26.09 20.16 8.78
N PRO A 9 -25.17 20.35 7.82
CA PRO A 9 -25.50 20.99 6.56
C PRO A 9 -26.46 20.12 5.73
N PRO A 10 -27.41 20.72 4.98
CA PRO A 10 -28.31 19.97 4.12
C PRO A 10 -27.51 19.17 3.06
N ARG A 11 -27.93 17.92 2.78
CA ARG A 11 -27.23 17.00 1.84
C ARG A 11 -26.95 17.65 0.48
N LEU A 12 -27.87 18.49 0.00
CA LEU A 12 -27.73 19.24 -1.25
C LEU A 12 -26.55 20.22 -1.20
N ARG A 13 -26.35 20.91 -0.08
CA ARG A 13 -25.21 21.83 0.10
C ARG A 13 -23.89 21.07 0.13
N VAL A 14 -23.84 19.93 0.81
CA VAL A 14 -22.66 19.05 0.82
C VAL A 14 -22.32 18.62 -0.61
N LEU A 15 -23.31 18.14 -1.36
CA LEU A 15 -23.14 17.72 -2.75
C LEU A 15 -22.62 18.86 -3.63
N TRP A 16 -23.22 20.06 -3.56
CA TRP A 16 -22.76 21.20 -4.36
C TRP A 16 -21.36 21.66 -4.00
N VAL A 17 -21.01 21.67 -2.72
CA VAL A 17 -19.65 22.01 -2.28
C VAL A 17 -18.64 20.98 -2.80
N SER A 18 -18.95 19.69 -2.73
CA SER A 18 -18.09 18.62 -3.27
C SER A 18 -17.94 18.71 -4.80
N LEU A 19 -19.04 18.89 -5.53
CA LEU A 19 -19.00 19.06 -6.99
C LEU A 19 -18.25 20.34 -7.39
N GLY A 20 -18.44 21.44 -6.66
CA GLY A 20 -17.71 22.68 -6.85
C GLY A 20 -16.21 22.51 -6.62
N ALA A 21 -15.81 21.80 -5.56
CA ALA A 21 -14.41 21.50 -5.29
C ALA A 21 -13.77 20.66 -6.39
N ILE A 22 -14.48 19.64 -6.90
CA ILE A 22 -14.03 18.82 -8.04
C ILE A 22 -13.88 19.68 -9.30
N ALA A 23 -14.87 20.53 -9.59
CA ALA A 23 -14.82 21.43 -10.74
C ALA A 23 -13.64 22.40 -10.65
N VAL A 24 -13.39 23.00 -9.48
CA VAL A 24 -12.23 23.88 -9.25
C VAL A 24 -10.92 23.11 -9.43
N ALA A 25 -10.82 21.89 -8.90
CA ALA A 25 -9.63 21.06 -9.08
C ALA A 25 -9.36 20.73 -10.57
N LEU A 26 -10.41 20.36 -11.33
CA LEU A 26 -10.32 20.15 -12.77
C LEU A 26 -10.03 21.45 -13.54
N LEU A 27 -10.50 22.61 -13.08
CA LEU A 27 -10.12 23.88 -13.70
C LEU A 27 -8.63 24.16 -13.48
N ILE A 28 -8.13 24.00 -12.26
CA ILE A 28 -6.72 24.21 -11.93
C ILE A 28 -5.83 23.25 -12.74
N ALA A 29 -6.14 21.96 -12.76
CA ALA A 29 -5.41 20.98 -13.56
C ALA A 29 -5.49 21.31 -15.07
N GLY A 30 -6.62 21.87 -15.53
CA GLY A 30 -6.83 22.25 -16.91
C GLY A 30 -5.97 23.45 -17.31
N VAL A 31 -5.85 24.44 -16.43
CA VAL A 31 -4.92 25.57 -16.61
C VAL A 31 -3.48 25.07 -16.74
N VAL A 32 -3.08 24.06 -15.95
CA VAL A 32 -1.75 23.44 -16.10
C VAL A 32 -1.58 22.81 -17.48
N PHE A 33 -2.55 22.00 -17.95
CA PHE A 33 -2.46 21.42 -19.29
C PHE A 33 -2.38 22.49 -20.39
N ALA A 34 -3.19 23.54 -20.30
CA ALA A 34 -3.16 24.65 -21.23
C ALA A 34 -1.81 25.39 -21.21
N ALA A 35 -1.18 25.55 -20.04
CA ALA A 35 0.15 26.15 -19.91
C ALA A 35 1.26 25.32 -20.60
N TYR A 36 1.08 24.00 -20.70
CA TYR A 36 1.95 23.10 -21.49
C TYR A 36 1.57 23.02 -22.97
N GLY A 37 0.60 23.83 -23.44
CA GLY A 37 0.13 23.82 -24.83
C GLY A 37 -0.77 22.62 -25.18
N LEU A 38 -1.26 21.88 -24.19
CA LEU A 38 -2.17 20.75 -24.38
C LEU A 38 -3.61 21.21 -24.17
N SER A 39 -4.54 20.73 -25.01
CA SER A 39 -5.96 21.04 -24.79
C SER A 39 -6.48 20.29 -23.54
N PRO A 40 -7.10 20.97 -22.57
CA PRO A 40 -7.54 20.32 -21.33
C PRO A 40 -8.60 19.24 -21.57
N LEU A 41 -9.51 19.46 -22.53
CA LEU A 41 -10.56 18.50 -22.86
C LEU A 41 -9.99 17.21 -23.46
N GLU A 42 -8.99 17.29 -24.35
CA GLU A 42 -8.35 16.08 -24.89
C GLU A 42 -7.52 15.37 -23.83
N ALA A 43 -6.84 16.11 -22.94
CA ALA A 43 -6.11 15.53 -21.82
C ALA A 43 -7.05 14.71 -20.93
N TYR A 44 -8.19 15.30 -20.51
CA TYR A 44 -9.20 14.59 -19.72
C TYR A 44 -9.84 13.43 -20.47
N GLY A 45 -10.17 13.62 -21.75
CA GLY A 45 -10.70 12.55 -22.60
C GLY A 45 -9.74 11.37 -22.71
N THR A 46 -8.45 11.64 -22.86
CA THR A 46 -7.39 10.62 -22.93
C THR A 46 -7.22 9.91 -21.60
N MET A 47 -7.21 10.64 -20.48
CA MET A 47 -7.12 10.04 -19.13
C MET A 47 -8.31 9.12 -18.87
N LEU A 48 -9.53 9.55 -19.17
CA LEU A 48 -10.74 8.77 -18.94
C LEU A 48 -10.80 7.54 -19.85
N ARG A 49 -10.58 7.70 -21.16
CA ARG A 49 -10.60 6.57 -22.11
C ARG A 49 -9.49 5.57 -21.82
N GLY A 50 -8.28 6.06 -21.56
CA GLY A 50 -7.11 5.23 -21.25
C GLY A 50 -7.20 4.50 -19.91
N THR A 51 -8.07 4.94 -19.00
CA THR A 51 -8.24 4.32 -17.68
C THR A 51 -9.48 3.42 -17.60
N LEU A 52 -10.62 3.88 -18.11
CA LEU A 52 -11.93 3.21 -17.93
C LEU A 52 -12.41 2.44 -19.16
N THR A 53 -12.04 2.89 -20.36
CA THR A 53 -12.54 2.31 -21.62
C THR A 53 -11.57 1.29 -22.22
N ASP A 54 -10.26 1.51 -22.06
CA ASP A 54 -9.24 0.58 -22.51
C ASP A 54 -9.09 -0.61 -21.55
N TRP A 55 -9.14 -1.84 -22.08
CA TRP A 55 -8.95 -3.07 -21.31
C TRP A 55 -7.59 -3.10 -20.59
N LYS A 56 -6.54 -2.56 -21.21
CA LYS A 56 -5.20 -2.46 -20.58
C LYS A 56 -5.19 -1.45 -19.44
N GLY A 57 -5.94 -0.36 -19.59
CA GLY A 57 -6.18 0.65 -18.56
C GLY A 57 -6.86 0.06 -17.35
N LEU A 58 -8.00 -0.60 -17.56
CA LEU A 58 -8.77 -1.22 -16.49
C LEU A 58 -7.97 -2.31 -15.76
N SER A 59 -7.20 -3.10 -16.50
CA SER A 59 -6.28 -4.09 -15.92
C SER A 59 -5.20 -3.46 -15.05
N GLU A 60 -4.68 -2.29 -15.43
CA GLU A 60 -3.69 -1.56 -14.65
C GLU A 60 -4.30 -0.94 -13.39
N VAL A 61 -5.53 -0.43 -13.46
CA VAL A 61 -6.29 0.01 -12.28
C VAL A 61 -6.41 -1.15 -11.30
N LEU A 62 -6.89 -2.30 -11.77
CA LEU A 62 -7.06 -3.48 -10.92
C LEU A 62 -5.73 -3.95 -10.32
N ARG A 63 -4.64 -3.95 -11.10
CA ARG A 63 -3.29 -4.26 -10.63
C ARG A 63 -2.86 -3.35 -9.47
N ARG A 64 -3.09 -2.03 -9.59
CA ARG A 64 -2.77 -1.05 -8.55
C ARG A 64 -3.68 -1.16 -7.33
N THR A 65 -4.93 -1.63 -7.50
CA THR A 65 -5.86 -1.84 -6.40
C THR A 65 -5.42 -2.97 -5.46
N ILE A 66 -4.73 -4.00 -5.95
CA ILE A 66 -4.37 -5.18 -5.13
C ILE A 66 -3.51 -4.85 -3.89
N PRO A 67 -2.36 -4.14 -4.01
CA PRO A 67 -1.60 -3.75 -2.82
C PRO A 67 -2.39 -2.80 -1.91
N LEU A 68 -3.21 -1.90 -2.49
CA LEU A 68 -4.08 -1.00 -1.72
C LEU A 68 -5.17 -1.76 -0.96
N LEU A 69 -5.70 -2.85 -1.51
CA LEU A 69 -6.69 -3.71 -0.86
C LEU A 69 -6.09 -4.36 0.39
N LEU A 70 -4.89 -4.94 0.27
CA LEU A 70 -4.18 -5.56 1.39
C LEU A 70 -3.88 -4.56 2.51
N VAL A 71 -3.30 -3.42 2.16
CA VAL A 71 -2.97 -2.35 3.11
C VAL A 71 -4.23 -1.78 3.75
N GLY A 72 -5.24 -1.44 2.94
CA GLY A 72 -6.50 -0.85 3.38
C GLY A 72 -7.31 -1.76 4.30
N ALA A 73 -7.34 -3.06 4.01
CA ALA A 73 -7.99 -4.06 4.87
C ALA A 73 -7.33 -4.10 6.26
N GLY A 74 -5.99 -4.04 6.33
CA GLY A 74 -5.26 -3.92 7.58
C GLY A 74 -5.55 -2.61 8.31
N LEU A 75 -5.38 -1.47 7.63
CA LEU A 75 -5.55 -0.13 8.22
C LEU A 75 -6.96 0.08 8.80
N THR A 76 -7.97 -0.53 8.20
CA THR A 76 -9.35 -0.49 8.73
C THR A 76 -9.41 -1.02 10.17
N LEU A 77 -8.66 -2.07 10.51
CA LEU A 77 -8.59 -2.59 11.88
C LEU A 77 -7.79 -1.68 12.81
N ALA A 78 -6.66 -1.13 12.34
CA ALA A 78 -5.86 -0.21 13.14
C ALA A 78 -6.67 1.03 13.57
N PHE A 79 -7.46 1.60 12.65
CA PHE A 79 -8.31 2.76 12.95
C PHE A 79 -9.45 2.42 13.93
N ARG A 80 -9.97 1.17 13.91
CA ARG A 80 -10.93 0.71 14.91
C ARG A 80 -10.35 0.67 16.31
N ALA A 81 -9.03 0.53 16.45
CA ALA A 81 -8.33 0.52 17.73
C ALA A 81 -7.74 1.89 18.15
N GLN A 82 -8.06 2.97 17.41
CA GLN A 82 -7.42 4.29 17.58
C GLN A 82 -5.88 4.21 17.50
N PHE A 83 -5.37 3.35 16.61
CA PHE A 83 -3.96 3.28 16.26
C PHE A 83 -3.78 3.80 14.83
N PHE A 84 -3.03 4.89 14.68
CA PHE A 84 -2.83 5.54 13.38
C PHE A 84 -1.51 5.07 12.75
N ASN A 85 -1.57 3.98 11.98
CA ASN A 85 -0.42 3.46 11.25
C ASN A 85 -0.20 4.22 9.93
N ILE A 86 0.44 5.39 10.00
CA ILE A 86 0.84 6.17 8.82
C ILE A 86 2.09 5.56 8.13
N GLY A 87 2.74 4.62 8.80
CA GLY A 87 3.98 3.96 8.37
C GLY A 87 3.80 2.81 7.39
N ALA A 88 2.62 2.64 6.80
CA ALA A 88 2.32 1.54 5.90
C ALA A 88 3.25 1.53 4.68
N GLU A 89 3.64 2.71 4.18
CA GLU A 89 4.61 2.84 3.08
C GLU A 89 5.96 2.20 3.42
N GLY A 90 6.54 2.50 4.58
CA GLY A 90 7.78 1.89 5.03
C GLY A 90 7.64 0.38 5.25
N GLN A 91 6.49 -0.08 5.75
CA GLN A 91 6.21 -1.51 5.92
C GLN A 91 6.10 -2.25 4.58
N ILE A 92 5.54 -1.62 3.54
CA ILE A 92 5.56 -2.11 2.16
C ILE A 92 7.01 -2.23 1.68
N LEU A 93 7.83 -1.20 1.87
CA LEU A 93 9.24 -1.23 1.45
C LEU A 93 10.02 -2.33 2.17
N MET A 94 9.84 -2.47 3.49
CA MET A 94 10.49 -3.53 4.26
C MET A 94 10.00 -4.92 3.84
N GLY A 95 8.72 -5.08 3.53
CA GLY A 95 8.19 -6.33 2.98
C GLY A 95 8.80 -6.67 1.61
N ALA A 96 8.92 -5.66 0.74
CA ALA A 96 9.59 -5.80 -0.55
C ALA A 96 11.08 -6.15 -0.40
N ILE A 97 11.79 -5.54 0.55
CA ILE A 97 13.17 -5.89 0.88
C ILE A 97 13.24 -7.36 1.30
N ALA A 98 12.44 -7.80 2.29
CA ALA A 98 12.49 -9.19 2.73
C ALA A 98 12.17 -10.19 1.62
N GLY A 99 11.10 -9.96 0.85
CA GLY A 99 10.72 -10.83 -0.26
C GLY A 99 11.76 -10.85 -1.38
N GLY A 100 12.29 -9.68 -1.76
CA GLY A 100 13.36 -9.57 -2.76
C GLY A 100 14.65 -10.22 -2.30
N GLY A 101 15.00 -10.11 -1.01
CA GLY A 101 16.17 -10.78 -0.45
C GLY A 101 16.06 -12.30 -0.50
N VAL A 102 14.86 -12.86 -0.26
CA VAL A 102 14.61 -14.30 -0.44
C VAL A 102 14.79 -14.71 -1.90
N ALA A 103 14.17 -13.99 -2.84
CA ALA A 103 14.24 -14.31 -4.26
C ALA A 103 15.68 -14.19 -4.83
N LEU A 104 16.44 -13.19 -4.39
CA LEU A 104 17.77 -12.92 -4.96
C LEU A 104 18.88 -13.79 -4.37
N PHE A 105 18.79 -14.15 -3.09
CA PHE A 105 19.93 -14.73 -2.37
C PHE A 105 19.68 -16.10 -1.77
N LEU A 106 18.42 -16.57 -1.71
CA LEU A 106 18.09 -17.85 -1.10
C LEU A 106 17.70 -18.87 -2.18
N PRO A 107 18.56 -19.86 -2.48
CA PRO A 107 18.26 -20.87 -3.49
C PRO A 107 17.21 -21.84 -2.93
N LEU A 108 15.95 -21.52 -3.14
CA LEU A 108 14.80 -22.36 -2.75
C LEU A 108 14.25 -23.13 -3.95
N PRO A 109 13.65 -24.32 -3.72
CA PRO A 109 12.88 -25.00 -4.75
C PRO A 109 11.77 -24.09 -5.30
N PRO A 110 11.43 -24.18 -6.61
CA PRO A 110 10.46 -23.29 -7.25
C PRO A 110 9.12 -23.17 -6.52
N LEU A 111 8.63 -24.27 -5.96
CA LEU A 111 7.35 -24.32 -5.24
C LEU A 111 7.38 -23.56 -3.89
N LEU A 112 8.55 -23.45 -3.26
CA LEU A 112 8.72 -22.83 -1.95
C LEU A 112 9.16 -21.38 -2.01
N SER A 113 9.72 -20.93 -3.14
CA SER A 113 10.26 -19.57 -3.25
C SER A 113 9.20 -18.50 -3.03
N LEU A 114 8.08 -18.53 -3.78
CA LEU A 114 6.98 -17.57 -3.60
C LEU A 114 6.38 -17.57 -2.17
N PRO A 115 5.99 -18.72 -1.58
CA PRO A 115 5.55 -18.76 -0.19
C PRO A 115 6.57 -18.18 0.79
N ALA A 116 7.86 -18.48 0.63
CA ALA A 116 8.91 -17.96 1.48
C ALA A 116 9.06 -16.43 1.35
N MET A 117 8.94 -15.88 0.13
CA MET A 117 8.91 -14.43 -0.08
C MET A 117 7.77 -13.76 0.69
N PHE A 118 6.55 -14.31 0.61
CA PHE A 118 5.39 -13.75 1.32
C PHE A 118 5.53 -13.87 2.84
N VAL A 119 6.04 -14.99 3.35
CA VAL A 119 6.30 -15.16 4.78
C VAL A 119 7.35 -14.17 5.26
N ALA A 120 8.46 -14.03 4.54
CA ALA A 120 9.52 -13.07 4.88
C ALA A 120 8.99 -11.63 4.87
N GLY A 121 8.20 -11.27 3.86
CA GLY A 121 7.57 -9.95 3.76
C GLY A 121 6.58 -9.66 4.88
N LEU A 122 5.74 -10.64 5.22
CA LEU A 122 4.80 -10.54 6.34
C LEU A 122 5.53 -10.35 7.67
N LEU A 123 6.60 -11.12 7.90
CA LEU A 123 7.37 -11.04 9.13
C LEU A 123 8.10 -9.71 9.26
N LEU A 124 8.80 -9.25 8.21
CA LEU A 124 9.58 -8.01 8.30
C LEU A 124 8.68 -6.77 8.28
N GLY A 125 7.61 -6.76 7.48
CA GLY A 125 6.62 -5.68 7.51
C GLY A 125 5.91 -5.60 8.86
N GLY A 126 5.52 -6.73 9.43
CA GLY A 126 4.93 -6.83 10.77
C GLY A 126 5.89 -6.38 11.86
N ALA A 127 7.15 -6.84 11.83
CA ALA A 127 8.18 -6.44 12.77
C ALA A 127 8.48 -4.93 12.70
N TRP A 128 8.45 -4.34 11.50
CA TRP A 128 8.65 -2.90 11.31
C TRP A 128 7.53 -2.07 11.93
N ALA A 129 6.27 -2.49 11.77
CA ALA A 129 5.14 -1.86 12.44
C ALA A 129 5.19 -2.06 13.96
N LEU A 130 5.57 -3.26 14.40
CA LEU A 130 5.70 -3.60 15.81
C LEU A 130 6.72 -2.70 16.52
N LEU A 131 7.80 -2.33 15.84
CA LEU A 131 8.78 -1.37 16.37
C LEU A 131 8.12 -0.04 16.77
N ALA A 132 7.34 0.56 15.87
CA ALA A 132 6.63 1.81 16.16
C ALA A 132 5.60 1.66 17.28
N ALA A 133 4.84 0.57 17.26
CA ALA A 133 3.82 0.28 18.27
C ALA A 133 4.43 -0.02 19.65
N TRP A 134 5.61 -0.60 19.69
CA TRP A 134 6.38 -0.82 20.92
C TRP A 134 6.89 0.51 21.49
N LEU A 135 7.44 1.40 20.65
CA LEU A 135 7.84 2.74 21.06
C LEU A 135 6.68 3.52 21.67
N ARG A 136 5.50 3.46 21.04
CA ARG A 136 4.27 4.04 21.60
C ARG A 136 3.90 3.40 22.94
N SER A 137 3.83 2.07 23.00
CA SER A 137 3.28 1.35 24.15
C SER A 137 4.21 1.37 25.37
N ARG A 138 5.52 1.48 25.18
CA ARG A 138 6.53 1.49 26.26
C ARG A 138 7.02 2.88 26.62
N LEU A 139 7.23 3.73 25.61
CA LEU A 139 7.89 5.03 25.78
C LEU A 139 6.94 6.21 25.60
N GLY A 140 5.65 5.97 25.30
CA GLY A 140 4.67 7.04 25.10
C GLY A 140 4.94 7.90 23.87
N VAL A 141 5.77 7.43 22.93
CA VAL A 141 6.08 8.16 21.70
C VAL A 141 4.83 8.25 20.83
N ASN A 142 4.62 9.41 20.23
CA ASN A 142 3.51 9.61 19.30
C ASN A 142 3.62 8.62 18.11
N GLU A 143 2.60 7.77 17.94
CA GLU A 143 2.59 6.74 16.90
C GLU A 143 2.59 7.33 15.48
N ILE A 144 1.98 8.50 15.27
CA ILE A 144 1.91 9.14 13.95
C ILE A 144 3.33 9.56 13.54
N LEU A 145 4.05 10.23 14.44
CA LEU A 145 5.41 10.69 14.14
C LEU A 145 6.36 9.51 13.97
N SER A 146 6.35 8.54 14.89
CA SER A 146 7.26 7.40 14.83
C SER A 146 7.05 6.54 13.57
N THR A 147 5.80 6.26 13.20
CA THR A 147 5.50 5.49 11.99
C THR A 147 5.88 6.25 10.72
N LEU A 148 5.64 7.56 10.66
CA LEU A 148 6.06 8.40 9.54
C LEU A 148 7.60 8.46 9.40
N MET A 149 8.32 8.65 10.51
CA MET A 149 9.79 8.73 10.49
C MET A 149 10.42 7.41 10.02
N LEU A 150 9.83 6.28 10.40
CA LEU A 150 10.30 4.96 9.97
C LEU A 150 10.08 4.69 8.47
N ASN A 151 9.20 5.43 7.78
CA ASN A 151 9.08 5.35 6.32
C ASN A 151 10.37 5.82 5.64
N TYR A 152 10.91 6.97 6.08
CA TYR A 152 12.15 7.49 5.53
C TYR A 152 13.33 6.54 5.78
N VAL A 153 13.40 5.96 6.98
CA VAL A 153 14.42 4.95 7.30
C VAL A 153 14.32 3.76 6.35
N ALA A 154 13.13 3.18 6.16
CA ALA A 154 12.92 2.08 5.22
C ALA A 154 13.29 2.45 3.77
N GLN A 155 12.94 3.66 3.34
CA GLN A 155 13.30 4.19 2.03
C GLN A 155 14.82 4.29 1.86
N TYR A 156 15.54 4.82 2.85
CA TYR A 156 17.01 4.90 2.79
C TYR A 156 17.67 3.52 2.83
N ILE A 157 17.12 2.56 3.57
CA ILE A 157 17.59 1.17 3.53
C ILE A 157 17.44 0.62 2.12
N LEU A 158 16.26 0.76 1.49
CA LEU A 158 16.03 0.28 0.12
C LEU A 158 17.01 0.93 -0.87
N ILE A 159 17.16 2.26 -0.81
CA ILE A 159 18.07 3.02 -1.67
C ILE A 159 19.52 2.55 -1.47
N TYR A 160 19.95 2.34 -0.23
CA TYR A 160 21.28 1.80 0.06
C TYR A 160 21.49 0.42 -0.57
N LEU A 161 20.52 -0.49 -0.43
CA LEU A 161 20.61 -1.84 -0.96
C LEU A 161 20.76 -1.84 -2.49
N ILE A 162 19.88 -1.15 -3.21
CA ILE A 162 19.89 -1.14 -4.69
C ILE A 162 21.05 -0.33 -5.29
N ASN A 163 21.64 0.61 -4.53
CA ASN A 163 22.87 1.30 -4.94
C ASN A 163 24.14 0.51 -4.64
N GLY A 164 24.11 -0.29 -3.58
CA GLY A 164 25.25 -1.03 -3.08
C GLY A 164 25.12 -2.53 -3.33
N PRO A 165 24.87 -3.34 -2.29
CA PRO A 165 25.03 -4.79 -2.34
C PRO A 165 24.05 -5.51 -3.28
N TRP A 166 22.89 -4.93 -3.58
CA TRP A 166 21.85 -5.55 -4.42
C TRP A 166 21.81 -4.96 -5.82
N LYS A 167 22.77 -4.10 -6.17
CA LYS A 167 22.87 -3.51 -7.50
C LYS A 167 22.97 -4.63 -8.54
N GLY A 168 22.00 -4.70 -9.44
CA GLY A 168 21.95 -5.74 -10.46
C GLY A 168 23.19 -5.70 -11.36
N GLN A 169 23.79 -6.86 -11.59
CA GLN A 169 24.97 -6.95 -12.47
C GLN A 169 24.57 -6.77 -13.94
N ASN A 170 23.34 -7.15 -14.27
CA ASN A 170 22.81 -7.16 -15.63
C ASN A 170 22.06 -5.87 -16.00
N VAL A 171 21.80 -4.98 -15.05
CA VAL A 171 21.04 -3.75 -15.26
C VAL A 171 21.98 -2.54 -15.20
N ARG A 172 22.22 -1.91 -16.35
CA ARG A 172 23.10 -0.73 -16.46
C ARG A 172 22.30 0.56 -16.51
N GLY A 173 22.72 1.56 -15.73
CA GLY A 173 22.18 2.93 -15.77
C GLY A 173 20.93 3.18 -14.92
N PHE A 174 20.38 2.17 -14.26
CA PHE A 174 19.20 2.28 -13.40
C PHE A 174 19.43 1.64 -12.02
N LEU A 175 18.72 2.16 -11.01
CA LEU A 175 18.76 1.66 -9.64
C LEU A 175 17.82 0.46 -9.46
N TYR A 176 18.21 -0.67 -10.02
CA TYR A 176 17.46 -1.92 -9.94
C TYR A 176 18.35 -3.09 -9.49
N SER A 177 17.72 -4.08 -8.86
CA SER A 177 18.32 -5.39 -8.66
C SER A 177 18.30 -6.20 -9.95
N ASP A 178 18.91 -7.39 -9.93
CA ASP A 178 18.69 -8.38 -10.97
C ASP A 178 17.20 -8.83 -11.00
N GLU A 179 16.77 -9.32 -12.16
CA GLU A 179 15.41 -9.83 -12.36
C GLU A 179 15.20 -11.13 -11.58
N PHE A 180 14.02 -11.29 -10.99
CA PHE A 180 13.64 -12.53 -10.30
C PHE A 180 13.38 -13.65 -11.30
N ALA A 181 13.64 -14.89 -10.88
CA ALA A 181 13.41 -16.05 -11.71
C ALA A 181 11.92 -16.18 -12.11
N PRO A 182 11.58 -16.82 -13.23
CA PRO A 182 10.17 -16.92 -13.66
C PRO A 182 9.23 -17.58 -12.64
N TYR A 183 9.74 -18.48 -11.78
CA TYR A 183 8.98 -19.13 -10.72
C TYR A 183 8.83 -18.27 -9.44
N GLU A 184 9.59 -17.19 -9.32
CA GLU A 184 9.48 -16.15 -8.27
C GLU A 184 8.51 -15.03 -8.66
N GLN A 185 8.05 -15.04 -9.92
CA GLN A 185 7.08 -14.08 -10.43
C GLN A 185 5.67 -14.62 -10.26
N LEU A 186 4.76 -13.75 -9.81
CA LEU A 186 3.36 -14.10 -9.64
C LEU A 186 2.70 -14.40 -10.99
N PRO A 187 1.89 -15.48 -11.08
CA PRO A 187 1.13 -15.76 -12.29
C PRO A 187 0.07 -14.68 -12.50
N THR A 188 -0.04 -14.20 -13.74
CA THR A 188 -0.98 -13.15 -14.13
C THR A 188 -2.16 -13.71 -14.91
N LEU A 189 -3.29 -12.99 -14.92
CA LEU A 189 -4.41 -13.33 -15.81
C LEU A 189 -3.98 -13.17 -17.27
N PRO A 190 -4.35 -14.10 -18.17
CA PRO A 190 -3.96 -14.05 -19.59
C PRO A 190 -4.30 -12.70 -20.22
N GLY A 191 -3.33 -12.13 -20.95
CA GLY A 191 -3.48 -10.82 -21.61
C GLY A 191 -3.42 -9.60 -20.68
N THR A 192 -3.17 -9.79 -19.38
CA THR A 192 -3.07 -8.71 -18.39
C THR A 192 -1.84 -8.89 -17.47
N LEU A 193 -1.60 -7.88 -16.64
CA LEU A 193 -0.58 -7.92 -15.57
C LEU A 193 -1.20 -8.07 -14.19
N VAL A 194 -2.48 -8.43 -14.13
CA VAL A 194 -3.21 -8.64 -12.89
C VAL A 194 -2.78 -9.97 -12.31
N HIS A 195 -2.09 -9.94 -11.19
CA HIS A 195 -1.69 -11.13 -10.44
C HIS A 195 -2.89 -11.65 -9.65
N TRP A 196 -3.54 -12.69 -10.19
CA TRP A 196 -4.77 -13.25 -9.62
C TRP A 196 -4.60 -13.86 -8.21
N PRO A 197 -3.47 -14.51 -7.84
CA PRO A 197 -3.38 -15.14 -6.52
C PRO A 197 -3.41 -14.12 -5.39
N THR A 198 -2.76 -12.98 -5.57
CA THR A 198 -2.73 -11.91 -4.55
C THR A 198 -4.01 -11.09 -4.53
N LEU A 199 -4.74 -11.00 -5.65
CA LEU A 199 -6.11 -10.46 -5.64
C LEU A 199 -7.03 -11.34 -4.78
N VAL A 200 -7.00 -12.67 -5.01
CA VAL A 200 -7.77 -13.63 -4.22
C VAL A 200 -7.34 -13.58 -2.76
N LEU A 201 -6.04 -13.58 -2.49
CA LEU A 201 -5.50 -13.45 -1.14
C LEU A 201 -6.01 -12.18 -0.45
N GLY A 202 -6.01 -11.03 -1.14
CA GLY A 202 -6.50 -9.78 -0.58
C GLY A 202 -7.99 -9.82 -0.25
N ILE A 203 -8.82 -10.42 -1.10
CA ILE A 203 -10.26 -10.62 -0.83
C ILE A 203 -10.47 -11.54 0.37
N VAL A 204 -9.77 -12.69 0.38
CA VAL A 204 -9.85 -13.67 1.48
C VAL A 204 -9.42 -13.04 2.80
N LEU A 205 -8.32 -12.28 2.82
CA LEU A 205 -7.84 -11.58 4.01
C LEU A 205 -8.81 -10.48 4.44
N ALA A 206 -9.37 -9.69 3.52
CA ALA A 206 -10.38 -8.70 3.88
C ALA A 206 -11.61 -9.33 4.55
N LEU A 207 -12.10 -10.46 4.01
CA LEU A 207 -13.20 -11.22 4.62
C LEU A 207 -12.79 -11.83 5.98
N ALA A 208 -11.59 -12.40 6.08
CA ALA A 208 -11.07 -12.95 7.33
C ALA A 208 -10.95 -11.87 8.42
N LEU A 209 -10.49 -10.68 8.07
CA LEU A 209 -10.37 -9.54 8.98
C LEU A 209 -11.75 -9.00 9.40
N GLN A 210 -12.74 -9.03 8.51
CA GLN A 210 -14.13 -8.72 8.86
C GLN A 210 -14.69 -9.71 9.88
N VAL A 211 -14.44 -11.01 9.68
CA VAL A 211 -14.81 -12.06 10.66
C VAL A 211 -14.07 -11.84 11.97
N LEU A 212 -12.77 -11.56 11.93
CA LEU A 212 -11.97 -11.24 13.11
C LEU A 212 -12.57 -10.07 13.88
N LEU A 213 -12.90 -8.96 13.22
CA LEU A 213 -13.45 -7.77 13.86
C LEU A 213 -14.84 -8.01 14.50
N THR A 214 -15.68 -8.83 13.86
CA THR A 214 -17.10 -8.99 14.26
C THR A 214 -17.38 -10.22 15.11
N ARG A 215 -16.60 -11.29 14.97
CA ARG A 215 -16.88 -12.62 15.54
C ARG A 215 -15.83 -13.14 16.51
N THR A 216 -14.77 -12.38 16.83
CA THR A 216 -13.71 -12.84 17.75
C THR A 216 -13.58 -11.96 18.99
N THR A 217 -12.97 -12.51 20.04
CA THR A 217 -12.63 -11.79 21.28
C THR A 217 -11.68 -10.63 21.01
N LEU A 218 -10.70 -10.83 20.14
CA LEU A 218 -9.79 -9.76 19.72
C LEU A 218 -10.55 -8.63 19.01
N GLY A 219 -11.52 -8.96 18.15
CA GLY A 219 -12.42 -7.97 17.53
C GLY A 219 -13.29 -7.21 18.53
N TYR A 220 -13.69 -7.85 19.63
CA TYR A 220 -14.36 -7.19 20.74
C TYR A 220 -13.42 -6.24 21.49
N GLU A 221 -12.23 -6.71 21.88
CA GLU A 221 -11.23 -5.90 22.57
C GLU A 221 -10.86 -4.64 21.78
N LEU A 222 -10.67 -4.78 20.46
CA LEU A 222 -10.39 -3.67 19.55
C LEU A 222 -11.45 -2.58 19.60
N ARG A 223 -12.72 -2.97 19.50
CA ARG A 223 -13.84 -2.04 19.49
C ARG A 223 -13.96 -1.33 20.84
N VAL A 224 -13.84 -2.06 21.94
CA VAL A 224 -13.92 -1.46 23.28
C VAL A 224 -12.76 -0.48 23.52
N VAL A 225 -11.54 -0.84 23.12
CA VAL A 225 -10.38 0.05 23.22
C VAL A 225 -10.57 1.31 22.39
N GLY A 226 -11.11 1.19 21.16
CA GLY A 226 -11.31 2.33 20.27
C GLY A 226 -12.45 3.25 20.69
N GLU A 227 -13.52 2.71 21.27
CA GLU A 227 -14.68 3.49 21.73
C GLU A 227 -14.43 4.16 23.08
N ASN A 228 -13.88 3.41 24.05
CA ASN A 228 -13.59 3.94 25.38
C ASN A 228 -12.40 3.22 26.04
N PRO A 229 -11.18 3.79 25.94
CA PRO A 229 -9.99 3.25 26.58
C PRO A 229 -10.10 3.09 28.10
N GLY A 230 -10.92 3.93 28.77
CA GLY A 230 -11.18 3.84 30.20
C GLY A 230 -12.00 2.61 30.56
N ALA A 231 -13.08 2.36 29.82
CA ALA A 231 -13.90 1.16 29.97
C ALA A 231 -13.09 -0.11 29.63
N ALA A 232 -12.21 -0.05 28.61
CA ALA A 232 -11.31 -1.14 28.28
C ALA A 232 -10.41 -1.53 29.46
N ARG A 233 -9.81 -0.55 30.14
CA ARG A 233 -8.99 -0.79 31.34
C ARG A 233 -9.80 -1.38 32.49
N TYR A 234 -11.01 -0.88 32.72
CA TYR A 234 -11.90 -1.40 33.76
C TYR A 234 -12.31 -2.86 33.48
N ALA A 235 -12.51 -3.20 32.21
CA ALA A 235 -12.79 -4.56 31.76
C ALA A 235 -11.55 -5.48 31.72
N GLY A 236 -10.38 -5.02 32.17
CA GLY A 236 -9.14 -5.80 32.20
C GLY A 236 -8.43 -5.96 30.85
N ILE A 237 -8.82 -5.18 29.83
CA ILE A 237 -8.25 -5.26 28.48
C ILE A 237 -6.93 -4.50 28.43
N SER A 238 -5.87 -5.18 28.00
CA SER A 238 -4.55 -4.55 27.81
C SER A 238 -4.49 -3.77 26.50
N ILE A 239 -4.60 -2.44 26.59
CA ILE A 239 -4.48 -1.53 25.44
C ILE A 239 -3.15 -1.77 24.70
N SER A 240 -2.04 -1.88 25.43
CA SER A 240 -0.71 -2.12 24.82
C SER A 240 -0.69 -3.40 24.00
N LYS A 241 -1.26 -4.50 24.50
CA LYS A 241 -1.33 -5.77 23.77
C LYS A 241 -2.15 -5.63 22.49
N VAL A 242 -3.32 -4.99 22.57
CA VAL A 242 -4.19 -4.73 21.43
C VAL A 242 -3.45 -3.94 20.34
N VAL A 243 -2.72 -2.91 20.73
CA VAL A 243 -1.94 -2.05 19.83
C VAL A 243 -0.81 -2.81 19.15
N LEU A 244 -0.05 -3.63 19.89
CA LEU A 244 1.03 -4.44 19.32
C LEU A 244 0.50 -5.47 18.32
N ILE A 245 -0.63 -6.13 18.61
CA ILE A 245 -1.25 -7.07 17.68
C ILE A 245 -1.76 -6.35 16.42
N MET A 246 -2.35 -5.17 16.56
CA MET A 246 -2.78 -4.38 15.39
C MET A 246 -1.61 -3.95 14.53
N ALA A 247 -0.51 -3.55 15.14
CA ALA A 247 0.70 -3.22 14.41
C ALA A 247 1.21 -4.43 13.60
N LEU A 248 1.27 -5.62 14.22
CA LEU A 248 1.67 -6.85 13.52
C LEU A 248 0.76 -7.18 12.34
N ILE A 249 -0.57 -7.11 12.52
CA ILE A 249 -1.52 -7.41 11.46
C ILE A 249 -1.41 -6.39 10.32
N THR A 250 -1.46 -5.09 10.64
CA THR A 250 -1.42 -4.03 9.63
C THR A 250 -0.08 -3.96 8.90
N GLY A 251 1.02 -4.06 9.64
CA GLY A 251 2.37 -4.13 9.09
C GLY A 251 2.63 -5.39 8.27
N GLY A 252 2.11 -6.53 8.73
CA GLY A 252 2.23 -7.78 7.99
C GLY A 252 1.49 -7.74 6.65
N LEU A 253 0.27 -7.19 6.64
CA LEU A 253 -0.51 -7.00 5.41
C LEU A 253 0.15 -5.99 4.45
N ALA A 254 0.71 -4.91 4.98
CA ALA A 254 1.52 -3.97 4.21
C ALA A 254 2.78 -4.65 3.64
N GLY A 255 3.44 -5.50 4.43
CA GLY A 255 4.58 -6.30 3.99
C GLY A 255 4.23 -7.27 2.85
N LEU A 256 3.09 -7.97 2.95
CA LEU A 256 2.55 -8.81 1.87
C LEU A 256 2.29 -7.99 0.59
N ALA A 257 1.78 -6.76 0.72
CA ALA A 257 1.56 -5.87 -0.40
C ALA A 257 2.88 -5.46 -1.09
N GLY A 258 3.95 -5.26 -0.30
CA GLY A 258 5.31 -5.06 -0.81
C GLY A 258 5.78 -6.22 -1.67
N VAL A 259 5.70 -7.45 -1.14
CA VAL A 259 6.05 -8.68 -1.87
C VAL A 259 5.22 -8.83 -3.14
N ALA A 260 3.91 -8.62 -3.05
CA ALA A 260 3.01 -8.70 -4.19
C ALA A 260 3.39 -7.71 -5.31
N SER A 261 3.86 -6.52 -4.93
CA SER A 261 4.23 -5.46 -5.87
C SER A 261 5.53 -5.76 -6.60
N ILE A 262 6.53 -6.35 -5.93
CA ILE A 262 7.81 -6.69 -6.56
C ILE A 262 7.79 -8.05 -7.29
N ALA A 263 6.99 -9.00 -6.82
CA ALA A 263 6.81 -10.29 -7.49
C ALA A 263 5.87 -10.18 -8.69
N ALA A 264 5.19 -9.05 -8.88
CA ALA A 264 4.42 -8.77 -10.07
C ALA A 264 5.33 -8.78 -11.31
N LYS A 265 4.93 -9.52 -12.35
CA LYS A 265 5.68 -9.59 -13.61
C LYS A 265 5.93 -8.19 -14.17
N ALA A 266 7.20 -7.83 -14.34
CA ALA A 266 7.59 -6.55 -14.91
C ALA A 266 7.10 -6.45 -16.36
N ARG A 267 6.64 -5.27 -16.79
CA ARG A 267 6.46 -5.01 -18.22
C ARG A 267 7.84 -5.09 -18.86
N PRO A 268 8.01 -5.81 -19.99
CA PRO A 268 9.23 -5.65 -20.76
C PRO A 268 9.41 -4.16 -21.06
N PRO A 269 10.64 -3.63 -20.97
CA PRO A 269 10.89 -2.22 -21.21
C PRO A 269 10.27 -1.85 -22.55
N ARG A 270 9.42 -0.81 -22.56
CA ARG A 270 9.01 -0.21 -23.83
C ARG A 270 10.29 0.32 -24.45
N VAL A 271 10.75 -0.34 -25.51
CA VAL A 271 11.68 0.27 -26.44
C VAL A 271 10.92 1.47 -26.98
N TRP A 272 11.18 2.64 -26.39
CA TRP A 272 10.72 3.88 -26.99
C TRP A 272 11.29 3.86 -28.39
N PRO A 273 10.48 3.98 -29.46
CA PRO A 273 11.05 4.19 -30.77
C PRO A 273 11.93 5.43 -30.60
N THR A 274 13.24 5.21 -30.61
CA THR A 274 14.17 6.32 -30.76
C THR A 274 13.65 7.08 -31.96
N ALA A 275 13.48 8.38 -31.80
CA ALA A 275 13.08 9.26 -32.90
C ALA A 275 14.18 9.16 -33.97
N LYS A 276 14.12 8.10 -34.79
CA LYS A 276 14.93 7.92 -35.97
C LYS A 276 14.22 8.71 -37.04
N SER A 277 14.85 9.85 -37.35
CA SER A 277 14.90 10.46 -38.68
C SER A 277 13.56 10.63 -39.36
N ALA A 278 12.92 11.78 -39.11
CA ALA A 278 12.15 12.41 -40.17
C ALA A 278 13.12 12.76 -41.32
N PRO A 279 12.75 12.50 -42.58
CA PRO A 279 13.57 12.80 -43.76
C PRO A 279 13.83 14.31 -43.93
#